data_AF-A0A1C6UUP4-F1
#
_entry.id   AF-A0A1C6UUP4-F1
#
_cell.length_a   1.000
_cell.length_b   1.000
_cell.length_c   1.000
_cell.angle_alpha   90.00
_cell.angle_beta   90.00
_cell.angle_gamma   90.00
#
_symmetry.space_group_name_H-M   'P 1'
#
loop_
_entity.id
_entity.type
_entity.pdbx_description
1 polymer ?
#
loop_
_entity_poly.entity_id
_entity_poly.type
_entity_poly.pdbx_seq_one_letter_code
_entity_poly.pdbx_strand_id
1 'polypeptide(L)'
;MVRRHLLRAATALVAAALAATGLTAVAAAPAAAAVRTVYYDASRTGEFRTNFDAAARIWNSSVSNVQLAPRTPGNITIYVDNGWPRAQTTSLGNGRVWMGWEAVNQGYDRTRIATHEIGHILGLPDRRTGLCSDLMSGSSAPVSCRNANPSAAEAAQVQRNFAGSAVAATGSFTWTGAGTADGEVTPLVVGGRPATENYPFMVYVSGCTGTLIKANWAVTAKHCGTPASVRVGSVNRTSGGTVVRVTRAVNHPSIDVKLLQLASSVSYAPAPIPTTSGAVGTATRIIGWGQTCAPRGCGSAPSVANELDTSIVADNRCGGINATYEICTNNTNGNSGACYGDSGGPQVRRVNGVWNLIGATSRSGNNDSTCATAPSIYGDLPSIRTWINTQVGGLPAA
;
A
#
# COMPACT_ATOMS: atom_id res chain seq x y z
N MET A 1 14.22 -17.55 -56.19
CA MET A 1 13.46 -17.48 -54.92
C MET A 1 13.94 -18.57 -53.93
N VAL A 2 15.15 -18.46 -53.36
CA VAL A 2 15.80 -19.63 -52.70
C VAL A 2 15.96 -19.52 -51.16
N ARG A 3 15.85 -18.33 -50.57
CA ARG A 3 16.13 -18.12 -49.13
C ARG A 3 15.00 -18.46 -48.13
N ARG A 4 13.80 -18.86 -48.60
CA ARG A 4 12.65 -19.17 -47.71
C ARG A 4 12.45 -20.66 -47.36
N HIS A 5 13.18 -21.59 -48.00
CA HIS A 5 12.99 -23.03 -47.77
C HIS A 5 13.92 -23.66 -46.72
N LEU A 6 15.04 -23.01 -46.36
CA LEU A 6 16.03 -23.60 -45.45
C LEU A 6 15.68 -23.51 -43.95
N LEU A 7 14.76 -22.62 -43.56
CA LEU A 7 14.38 -22.42 -42.14
C LEU A 7 13.23 -23.32 -41.65
N ARG A 8 12.62 -24.13 -42.51
CA ARG A 8 11.59 -25.11 -42.13
C ARG A 8 12.10 -26.55 -41.99
N ALA A 9 13.36 -26.82 -42.33
CA ALA A 9 13.97 -28.15 -42.21
C ALA A 9 14.62 -28.40 -40.83
N ALA A 10 15.05 -27.34 -40.12
CA ALA A 10 15.78 -27.48 -38.85
C ALA A 10 14.89 -27.85 -37.65
N THR A 11 13.59 -27.52 -37.68
CA THR A 11 12.66 -27.80 -36.57
C THR A 11 12.06 -29.21 -36.59
N ALA A 12 12.14 -29.93 -37.72
CA ALA A 12 11.57 -31.28 -37.84
C ALA A 12 12.50 -32.39 -37.32
N LEU A 13 13.82 -32.16 -37.29
CA LEU A 13 14.81 -33.19 -36.92
C LEU A 13 15.07 -33.33 -35.42
N VAL A 14 14.72 -32.33 -34.60
CA VAL A 14 14.87 -32.43 -33.12
C VAL A 14 13.70 -33.19 -32.48
N ALA A 15 12.50 -33.12 -33.06
CA ALA A 15 11.32 -33.81 -32.53
C ALA A 15 11.34 -35.35 -32.73
N ALA A 16 12.05 -35.84 -33.75
CA ALA A 16 12.12 -37.27 -34.07
C ALA A 16 13.12 -38.07 -33.22
N ALA A 17 14.07 -37.40 -32.53
CA ALA A 17 15.14 -38.07 -31.77
C ALA A 17 14.75 -38.44 -30.32
N LEU A 18 13.62 -37.92 -29.80
CA LEU A 18 13.18 -38.14 -28.41
C LEU A 18 12.16 -39.28 -28.23
N ALA A 19 11.70 -39.90 -29.31
CA ALA A 19 10.73 -41.00 -29.26
C ALA A 19 11.36 -42.39 -28.95
N ALA A 20 12.69 -42.50 -28.91
CA ALA A 20 13.42 -43.78 -28.86
C ALA A 20 13.91 -44.21 -27.47
N THR A 21 13.64 -43.45 -26.40
CA THR A 21 14.20 -43.70 -25.05
C THR A 21 13.17 -44.07 -23.98
N GLY A 22 11.87 -44.17 -24.31
CA GLY A 22 10.83 -44.62 -23.37
C GLY A 22 10.59 -43.72 -22.14
N LEU A 23 11.25 -42.56 -22.07
CA LEU A 23 11.11 -41.58 -20.99
C LEU A 23 9.82 -40.78 -21.16
N THR A 24 8.71 -41.33 -20.65
CA THR A 24 7.53 -40.52 -20.36
C THR A 24 7.92 -39.46 -19.34
N ALA A 25 7.73 -38.19 -19.69
CA ALA A 25 7.86 -37.09 -18.75
C ALA A 25 6.71 -37.20 -17.73
N VAL A 26 6.94 -37.94 -16.64
CA VAL A 26 6.05 -37.94 -15.48
C VAL A 26 6.06 -36.51 -14.93
N ALA A 27 4.96 -35.78 -15.15
CA ALA A 27 4.77 -34.47 -14.54
C ALA A 27 4.87 -34.66 -13.02
N ALA A 28 5.92 -34.11 -12.41
CA ALA A 28 6.10 -34.19 -10.97
C ALA A 28 4.85 -33.62 -10.29
N ALA A 29 4.29 -34.36 -9.33
CA ALA A 29 3.18 -33.87 -8.53
C ALA A 29 3.56 -32.51 -7.91
N PRO A 30 2.64 -31.54 -7.84
CA PRO A 30 2.95 -30.23 -7.31
C PRO A 30 3.49 -30.39 -5.89
N ALA A 31 4.71 -29.91 -5.66
CA ALA A 31 5.33 -29.97 -4.35
C ALA A 31 4.41 -29.30 -3.32
N ALA A 32 4.12 -30.00 -2.22
CA ALA A 32 3.30 -29.47 -1.15
C ALA A 32 3.87 -28.11 -0.70
N ALA A 33 3.05 -27.07 -0.70
CA ALA A 33 3.49 -25.73 -0.35
C ALA A 33 4.09 -25.73 1.06
N ALA A 34 5.38 -25.39 1.17
CA ALA A 34 6.10 -25.42 2.44
C ALA A 34 5.42 -24.49 3.45
N VAL A 35 5.18 -24.99 4.67
CA VAL A 35 4.57 -24.22 5.76
C VAL A 35 5.45 -23.02 6.08
N ARG A 36 4.93 -21.81 5.90
CA ARG A 36 5.71 -20.59 6.13
C ARG A 36 5.68 -20.22 7.62
N THR A 37 6.82 -20.38 8.30
CA THR A 37 6.96 -19.86 9.66
C THR A 37 6.99 -18.33 9.66
N VAL A 38 6.16 -17.73 10.51
CA VAL A 38 6.12 -16.29 10.78
C VAL A 38 6.43 -16.09 12.26
N TYR A 39 7.53 -15.40 12.56
CA TYR A 39 7.95 -15.24 13.94
C TYR A 39 7.31 -14.02 14.61
N TYR A 40 6.92 -14.12 15.89
CA TYR A 40 6.44 -12.97 16.67
C TYR A 40 7.31 -12.69 17.89
N ASP A 41 7.60 -11.40 18.11
CA ASP A 41 8.37 -10.85 19.21
C ASP A 41 7.43 -10.26 20.26
N ALA A 42 7.04 -11.10 21.22
CA ALA A 42 6.24 -10.71 22.38
C ALA A 42 7.09 -10.22 23.58
N SER A 43 8.39 -9.96 23.41
CA SER A 43 9.28 -9.56 24.52
C SER A 43 8.84 -8.27 25.25
N ARG A 44 8.13 -7.36 24.56
CA ARG A 44 7.70 -6.05 25.07
C ARG A 44 6.22 -6.02 25.52
N THR A 45 5.60 -7.19 25.72
CA THR A 45 4.13 -7.30 25.92
C THR A 45 3.66 -7.37 27.37
N GLY A 46 4.56 -7.54 28.33
CA GLY A 46 4.21 -7.64 29.76
C GLY A 46 3.17 -8.73 30.02
N GLU A 47 2.08 -8.38 30.69
CA GLU A 47 0.97 -9.30 31.01
C GLU A 47 0.28 -9.89 29.76
N PHE A 48 0.30 -9.18 28.62
CA PHE A 48 -0.41 -9.59 27.41
C PHE A 48 0.29 -10.70 26.63
N ARG A 49 1.50 -11.12 27.04
CA ARG A 49 2.25 -12.20 26.37
C ARG A 49 1.40 -13.46 26.17
N THR A 50 0.68 -13.87 27.20
CA THR A 50 -0.16 -15.08 27.17
C THR A 50 -1.31 -14.98 26.16
N ASN A 51 -1.83 -13.77 25.90
CA ASN A 51 -2.85 -13.52 24.88
C ASN A 51 -2.28 -13.67 23.47
N PHE A 52 -1.05 -13.20 23.22
CA PHE A 52 -0.38 -13.39 21.92
C PHE A 52 0.08 -14.83 21.70
N ASP A 53 0.55 -15.51 22.74
CA ASP A 53 0.87 -16.94 22.68
C ASP A 53 -0.41 -17.77 22.40
N ALA A 54 -1.57 -17.37 22.93
CA ALA A 54 -2.87 -17.98 22.64
C ALA A 54 -3.35 -17.68 21.21
N ALA A 55 -3.25 -16.43 20.75
CA ALA A 55 -3.55 -16.03 19.38
C ALA A 55 -2.71 -16.80 18.34
N ALA A 56 -1.43 -17.01 18.63
CA ALA A 56 -0.55 -17.83 17.80
C ALA A 56 -1.04 -19.30 17.71
N ARG A 57 -1.47 -19.89 18.83
CA ARG A 57 -2.06 -21.25 18.83
C ARG A 57 -3.36 -21.31 18.03
N ILE A 58 -4.26 -20.34 18.17
CA ILE A 58 -5.53 -20.28 17.44
C ILE A 58 -5.30 -20.24 15.93
N TRP A 59 -4.38 -19.37 15.45
CA TRP A 59 -4.03 -19.32 14.05
C TRP A 59 -3.37 -20.62 13.57
N ASN A 60 -2.44 -21.18 14.34
CA ASN A 60 -1.79 -22.46 14.01
C ASN A 60 -2.76 -23.66 13.95
N SER A 61 -3.88 -23.62 14.67
CA SER A 61 -4.95 -24.64 14.54
C SER A 61 -5.94 -24.33 13.42
N SER A 62 -5.96 -23.10 12.89
CA SER A 62 -6.93 -22.65 11.88
C SER A 62 -6.44 -22.75 10.44
N VAL A 63 -5.11 -22.74 10.21
CA VAL A 63 -4.51 -22.83 8.86
C VAL A 63 -3.33 -23.80 8.85
N SER A 64 -3.09 -24.47 7.71
CA SER A 64 -2.04 -25.49 7.61
C SER A 64 -0.79 -25.02 6.85
N ASN A 65 -0.83 -23.89 6.13
CA ASN A 65 0.31 -23.37 5.36
C ASN A 65 1.07 -22.20 6.02
N VAL A 66 0.71 -21.82 7.25
CA VAL A 66 1.40 -20.79 8.05
C VAL A 66 1.59 -21.31 9.47
N GLN A 67 2.74 -21.01 10.08
CA GLN A 67 3.00 -21.32 11.48
C GLN A 67 3.57 -20.11 12.23
N LEU A 68 2.86 -19.63 13.24
CA LEU A 68 3.31 -18.61 14.16
C LEU A 68 4.17 -19.22 15.28
N ALA A 69 5.37 -18.66 15.48
CA ALA A 69 6.32 -19.11 16.50
C ALA A 69 6.98 -17.93 17.23
N PRO A 70 7.22 -17.99 18.55
CA PRO A 70 7.86 -16.90 19.28
C PRO A 70 9.35 -16.79 18.91
N ARG A 71 9.84 -15.56 18.66
CA ARG A 71 11.28 -15.24 18.48
C ARG A 71 11.52 -13.75 18.68
N THR A 72 12.68 -13.40 19.22
CA THR A 72 13.15 -12.01 19.32
C THR A 72 14.49 -11.85 18.59
N PRO A 73 14.61 -10.95 17.60
CA PRO A 73 13.51 -10.27 16.91
C PRO A 73 12.66 -11.25 16.07
N GLY A 74 11.40 -10.89 15.87
CA GLY A 74 10.43 -11.62 15.04
C GLY A 74 10.00 -10.80 13.82
N ASN A 75 9.31 -11.45 12.89
CA ASN A 75 8.65 -10.81 11.75
C ASN A 75 7.52 -9.84 12.20
N ILE A 76 6.85 -10.20 13.30
CA ILE A 76 5.85 -9.38 13.98
C ILE A 76 6.49 -8.82 15.25
N THR A 77 6.60 -7.50 15.39
CA THR A 77 7.00 -6.88 16.67
C THR A 77 5.76 -6.43 17.43
N ILE A 78 5.60 -6.89 18.67
CA ILE A 78 4.42 -6.58 19.48
C ILE A 78 4.78 -5.56 20.57
N TYR A 79 3.94 -4.53 20.70
CA TYR A 79 4.05 -3.42 21.64
C TYR A 79 2.78 -3.31 22.50
N VAL A 80 2.85 -2.52 23.57
CA VAL A 80 1.71 -2.16 24.44
C VAL A 80 1.70 -0.64 24.57
N ASP A 81 0.53 -0.02 24.48
CA ASP A 81 0.34 1.41 24.78
C ASP A 81 -1.09 1.75 25.22
N ASN A 82 -1.34 3.03 25.47
CA ASN A 82 -2.59 3.52 26.04
C ASN A 82 -3.71 3.78 25.00
N GLY A 83 -3.46 3.57 23.70
CA GLY A 83 -4.44 3.84 22.65
C GLY A 83 -5.35 2.64 22.34
N TRP A 84 -6.01 2.67 21.19
CA TRP A 84 -6.66 1.49 20.61
C TRP A 84 -5.63 0.46 20.11
N PRO A 85 -5.97 -0.85 20.19
CA PRO A 85 -5.27 -1.88 19.44
C PRO A 85 -5.24 -1.59 17.94
N ARG A 86 -4.14 -2.01 17.30
CA ARG A 86 -3.97 -1.92 15.84
C ARG A 86 -2.82 -2.80 15.35
N ALA A 87 -2.86 -3.13 14.06
CA ALA A 87 -1.76 -3.75 13.33
C ALA A 87 -1.26 -2.84 12.21
N GLN A 88 0.07 -2.69 12.10
CA GLN A 88 0.74 -2.07 10.96
C GLN A 88 1.44 -3.18 10.17
N THR A 89 0.82 -3.61 9.08
CA THR A 89 1.40 -4.61 8.17
C THR A 89 2.52 -3.98 7.34
N THR A 90 3.71 -4.60 7.32
CA THR A 90 4.80 -4.16 6.42
C THR A 90 4.84 -5.02 5.15
N SER A 91 4.51 -6.30 5.27
CA SER A 91 4.22 -7.22 4.16
C SER A 91 3.47 -8.44 4.72
N LEU A 92 2.99 -9.34 3.86
CA LEU A 92 2.27 -10.54 4.32
C LEU A 92 3.14 -11.35 5.30
N GLY A 93 2.65 -11.53 6.53
CA GLY A 93 3.39 -12.20 7.61
C GLY A 93 4.48 -11.35 8.27
N ASN A 94 4.51 -10.02 8.09
CA ASN A 94 5.46 -9.12 8.75
C ASN A 94 4.77 -7.81 9.18
N GLY A 95 5.18 -7.24 10.31
CA GLY A 95 4.71 -5.93 10.73
C GLY A 95 4.85 -5.66 12.22
N ARG A 96 4.00 -4.77 12.72
CA ARG A 96 3.92 -4.40 14.13
C ARG A 96 2.48 -4.56 14.61
N VAL A 97 2.31 -4.96 15.86
CA VAL A 97 1.01 -5.01 16.53
C VAL A 97 1.12 -4.24 17.83
N TRP A 98 0.10 -3.44 18.15
CA TRP A 98 -0.03 -2.79 19.44
C TRP A 98 -1.23 -3.36 20.17
N MET A 99 -0.99 -3.86 21.37
CA MET A 99 -2.01 -4.13 22.35
C MET A 99 -2.35 -2.82 23.05
N GLY A 100 -3.44 -2.19 22.61
CA GLY A 100 -3.89 -0.91 23.15
C GLY A 100 -4.82 -1.08 24.35
N TRP A 101 -4.53 -0.39 25.45
CA TRP A 101 -5.35 -0.43 26.67
C TRP A 101 -6.77 0.11 26.47
N GLU A 102 -7.02 0.97 25.49
CA GLU A 102 -8.33 1.63 25.35
C GLU A 102 -9.46 0.62 25.11
N ALA A 103 -9.25 -0.38 24.25
CA ALA A 103 -10.21 -1.46 24.04
C ALA A 103 -10.31 -2.41 25.25
N VAL A 104 -9.19 -2.68 25.93
CA VAL A 104 -9.18 -3.53 27.13
C VAL A 104 -10.02 -2.89 28.25
N ASN A 105 -9.88 -1.58 28.43
CA ASN A 105 -10.64 -0.79 29.42
C ASN A 105 -12.13 -0.68 29.05
N GLN A 106 -12.47 -0.74 27.77
CA GLN A 106 -13.86 -0.87 27.29
C GLN A 106 -14.43 -2.29 27.42
N GLY A 107 -13.64 -3.26 27.89
CA GLY A 107 -14.08 -4.62 28.21
C GLY A 107 -13.95 -5.64 27.07
N TYR A 108 -13.38 -5.26 25.91
CA TYR A 108 -13.09 -6.19 24.81
C TYR A 108 -12.12 -7.31 25.25
N ASP A 109 -12.28 -8.50 24.67
CA ASP A 109 -11.46 -9.64 25.04
C ASP A 109 -10.01 -9.53 24.58
N ARG A 110 -9.07 -9.69 25.52
CA ARG A 110 -7.63 -9.54 25.28
C ARG A 110 -7.08 -10.54 24.26
N THR A 111 -7.55 -11.79 24.27
CA THR A 111 -7.12 -12.82 23.32
C THR A 111 -7.78 -12.60 21.96
N ARG A 112 -9.05 -12.18 21.93
CA ARG A 112 -9.72 -11.81 20.67
C ARG A 112 -9.01 -10.64 19.99
N ILE A 113 -8.65 -9.58 20.73
CA ILE A 113 -7.84 -8.46 20.23
C ILE A 113 -6.54 -9.00 19.62
N ALA A 114 -5.73 -9.72 20.41
CA ALA A 114 -4.45 -10.25 19.93
C ALA A 114 -4.57 -11.10 18.65
N THR A 115 -5.63 -11.92 18.55
CA THR A 115 -5.87 -12.78 17.39
C THR A 115 -6.36 -12.01 16.17
N HIS A 116 -7.19 -10.98 16.38
CA HIS A 116 -7.65 -10.04 15.34
C HIS A 116 -6.49 -9.24 14.74
N GLU A 117 -5.64 -8.63 15.58
CA GLU A 117 -4.49 -7.86 15.10
C GLU A 117 -3.47 -8.73 14.35
N ILE A 118 -3.24 -9.97 14.80
CA ILE A 118 -2.44 -10.94 14.03
C ILE A 118 -3.12 -11.30 12.70
N GLY A 119 -4.46 -11.39 12.66
CA GLY A 119 -5.23 -11.61 11.43
C GLY A 119 -4.93 -10.58 10.33
N HIS A 120 -4.75 -9.31 10.70
CA HIS A 120 -4.28 -8.28 9.77
C HIS A 120 -2.87 -8.56 9.23
N ILE A 121 -1.92 -8.98 10.08
CA ILE A 121 -0.57 -9.39 9.65
C ILE A 121 -0.61 -10.60 8.69
N LEU A 122 -1.59 -11.49 8.85
CA LEU A 122 -1.87 -12.61 7.95
C LEU A 122 -2.66 -12.21 6.69
N GLY A 123 -2.88 -10.91 6.47
CA GLY A 123 -3.44 -10.34 5.25
C GLY A 123 -4.98 -10.34 5.22
N LEU A 124 -5.64 -10.32 6.37
CA LEU A 124 -7.09 -10.14 6.43
C LEU A 124 -7.48 -8.66 6.60
N PRO A 125 -8.42 -8.15 5.81
CA PRO A 125 -9.00 -6.83 6.04
C PRO A 125 -9.98 -6.87 7.21
N ASP A 126 -10.22 -5.70 7.77
CA ASP A 126 -11.30 -5.42 8.70
C ASP A 126 -12.66 -5.63 7.98
N ARG A 127 -13.48 -6.57 8.44
CA ARG A 127 -14.79 -6.92 7.82
C ARG A 127 -15.97 -6.22 8.46
N ARG A 128 -15.84 -5.85 9.74
CA ARG A 128 -16.81 -5.06 10.52
C ARG A 128 -18.28 -5.53 10.42
N THR A 129 -18.53 -6.83 10.43
CA THR A 129 -19.88 -7.41 10.24
C THR A 129 -20.76 -7.37 11.51
N GLY A 130 -20.21 -6.96 12.65
CA GLY A 130 -20.88 -7.01 13.96
C GLY A 130 -20.99 -8.41 14.56
N LEU A 131 -20.73 -9.46 13.78
CA LEU A 131 -20.90 -10.84 14.21
C LEU A 131 -19.74 -11.30 15.09
N CYS A 132 -20.05 -11.98 16.19
CA CYS A 132 -19.04 -12.58 17.06
C CYS A 132 -18.38 -13.83 16.44
N SER A 133 -19.02 -14.47 15.45
CA SER A 133 -18.45 -15.57 14.66
C SER A 133 -17.34 -15.11 13.71
N ASP A 134 -17.31 -13.84 13.34
CA ASP A 134 -16.30 -13.23 12.48
C ASP A 134 -15.22 -12.58 13.35
N LEU A 135 -13.99 -13.08 13.26
CA LEU A 135 -12.87 -12.51 14.03
C LEU A 135 -12.56 -11.09 13.53
N MET A 136 -12.64 -10.87 12.21
CA MET A 136 -12.39 -9.58 11.58
C MET A 136 -13.59 -8.63 11.66
N SER A 137 -14.61 -8.92 12.47
CA SER A 137 -15.54 -7.89 12.94
C SER A 137 -14.86 -6.81 13.78
N GLY A 138 -13.71 -7.10 14.40
CA GLY A 138 -12.97 -6.14 15.21
C GLY A 138 -13.86 -5.52 16.29
N SER A 139 -13.85 -4.19 16.38
CA SER A 139 -14.67 -3.39 17.30
C SER A 139 -16.14 -3.20 16.89
N SER A 140 -16.59 -3.75 15.75
CA SER A 140 -18.03 -3.76 15.43
C SER A 140 -18.79 -4.84 16.20
N ALA A 141 -18.11 -5.91 16.63
CA ALA A 141 -18.70 -6.93 17.50
C ALA A 141 -18.82 -6.39 18.93
N PRO A 142 -19.90 -6.72 19.67
CA PRO A 142 -20.10 -6.20 21.02
C PRO A 142 -19.00 -6.66 21.98
N VAL A 143 -18.74 -5.88 23.03
CA VAL A 143 -17.72 -6.18 24.08
C VAL A 143 -17.98 -7.49 24.85
N SER A 144 -19.21 -8.00 24.79
CA SER A 144 -19.57 -9.34 25.28
C SER A 144 -19.00 -10.49 24.42
N CYS A 145 -18.54 -10.21 23.19
CA CYS A 145 -17.97 -11.21 22.31
C CYS A 145 -16.58 -11.66 22.77
N ARG A 146 -16.49 -12.95 23.16
CA ARG A 146 -15.25 -13.61 23.59
C ARG A 146 -14.65 -14.57 22.56
N ASN A 147 -15.30 -14.75 21.40
CA ASN A 147 -14.77 -15.66 20.37
C ASN A 147 -13.52 -15.05 19.69
N ALA A 148 -12.37 -15.67 19.95
CA ALA A 148 -11.10 -15.34 19.32
C ALA A 148 -10.77 -16.19 18.07
N ASN A 149 -11.60 -17.17 17.71
CA ASN A 149 -11.33 -18.04 16.56
C ASN A 149 -11.77 -17.38 15.25
N PRO A 150 -10.95 -17.43 14.18
CA PRO A 150 -11.38 -17.02 12.85
C PRO A 150 -12.49 -17.93 12.32
N SER A 151 -13.41 -17.35 11.55
CA SER A 151 -14.35 -18.11 10.74
C SER A 151 -13.62 -18.95 9.69
N ALA A 152 -14.27 -20.01 9.19
CA ALA A 152 -13.72 -20.83 8.10
C ALA A 152 -13.40 -20.00 6.84
N ALA A 153 -14.14 -18.92 6.59
CA ALA A 153 -13.90 -18.00 5.47
C ALA A 153 -12.61 -17.17 5.66
N GLU A 154 -12.36 -16.68 6.88
CA GLU A 154 -11.15 -15.94 7.26
C GLU A 154 -9.91 -16.85 7.23
N ALA A 155 -10.02 -18.05 7.81
CA ALA A 155 -8.97 -19.07 7.72
C ALA A 155 -8.64 -19.44 6.27
N ALA A 156 -9.65 -19.71 5.43
CA ALA A 156 -9.46 -20.00 4.01
C ALA A 156 -8.85 -18.82 3.23
N GLN A 157 -9.11 -17.57 3.63
CA GLN A 157 -8.47 -16.40 3.03
C GLN A 157 -6.99 -16.30 3.40
N VAL A 158 -6.61 -16.56 4.65
CA VAL A 158 -5.19 -16.66 5.04
C VAL A 158 -4.50 -17.78 4.24
N GLN A 159 -5.15 -18.93 4.07
CA GLN A 159 -4.57 -20.01 3.25
C GLN A 159 -4.33 -19.56 1.80
N ARG A 160 -5.27 -18.84 1.18
CA ARG A 160 -5.09 -18.25 -0.17
C ARG A 160 -3.96 -17.22 -0.21
N ASN A 161 -3.85 -16.35 0.79
CA ASN A 161 -2.80 -15.34 0.87
C ASN A 161 -1.41 -15.97 0.85
N PHE A 162 -1.20 -17.06 1.60
CA PHE A 162 0.10 -17.71 1.73
C PHE A 162 0.38 -18.76 0.66
N ALA A 163 -0.63 -19.30 -0.03
CA ALA A 163 -0.44 -20.27 -1.12
C ALA A 163 0.37 -19.74 -2.33
N GLY A 164 0.36 -18.42 -2.57
CA GLY A 164 1.15 -17.78 -3.62
C GLY A 164 2.61 -17.45 -3.25
N SER A 165 3.04 -17.75 -2.02
CA SER A 165 4.37 -17.36 -1.50
C SER A 165 5.42 -18.45 -1.73
N ALA A 166 5.89 -18.62 -2.96
CA ALA A 166 7.08 -19.44 -3.21
C ALA A 166 8.28 -18.87 -2.44
N VAL A 167 8.98 -19.73 -1.68
CA VAL A 167 10.09 -19.32 -0.83
C VAL A 167 11.27 -18.85 -1.68
N ALA A 168 11.50 -17.54 -1.73
CA ALA A 168 12.80 -17.01 -2.15
C ALA A 168 13.85 -17.45 -1.12
N ALA A 169 14.82 -18.25 -1.55
CA ALA A 169 15.87 -18.77 -0.69
C ALA A 169 16.61 -17.60 0.00
N THR A 170 16.69 -17.66 1.33
CA THR A 170 17.38 -16.64 2.12
C THR A 170 18.88 -16.72 1.91
N GLY A 171 19.42 -15.83 1.09
CA GLY A 171 20.85 -15.53 1.11
C GLY A 171 21.21 -14.89 2.46
N SER A 172 22.10 -15.53 3.22
CA SER A 172 22.58 -15.02 4.49
C SER A 172 23.43 -13.77 4.28
N PHE A 173 22.91 -12.60 4.66
CA PHE A 173 23.72 -11.38 4.84
C PHE A 173 24.07 -11.22 6.31
N THR A 174 25.36 -11.35 6.63
CA THR A 174 25.93 -10.95 7.91
C THR A 174 26.03 -9.42 7.97
N TRP A 175 25.42 -8.82 9.00
CA TRP A 175 25.47 -7.37 9.21
C TRP A 175 26.42 -7.06 10.38
N THR A 176 27.59 -6.50 10.08
CA THR A 176 28.56 -6.04 11.07
C THR A 176 28.54 -4.51 11.14
N GLY A 177 28.15 -3.95 12.29
CA GLY A 177 28.26 -2.50 12.51
C GLY A 177 27.23 -1.95 13.50
N ALA A 178 27.40 -2.19 14.80
CA ALA A 178 26.65 -1.43 15.79
C ALA A 178 26.98 0.07 15.65
N GLY A 179 25.94 0.89 15.45
CA GLY A 179 26.01 2.35 15.38
C GLY A 179 25.02 2.94 16.37
N THR A 180 25.46 3.96 17.11
CA THR A 180 24.76 4.52 18.28
C THR A 180 23.43 5.19 17.96
N ALA A 181 22.55 5.22 18.96
CA ALA A 181 21.37 6.07 18.94
C ALA A 181 21.79 7.53 19.17
N ASP A 182 21.16 8.46 18.44
CA ASP A 182 20.86 9.80 18.92
C ASP A 182 19.56 10.30 18.26
N GLY A 183 18.92 11.28 18.89
CA GLY A 183 17.50 11.57 18.68
C GLY A 183 17.14 12.58 17.58
N GLU A 184 15.90 13.06 17.69
CA GLU A 184 15.24 14.08 16.87
C GLU A 184 14.75 13.63 15.47
N VAL A 185 13.42 13.48 15.34
CA VAL A 185 12.73 13.28 14.04
C VAL A 185 11.47 14.15 13.98
N THR A 186 11.55 15.23 13.21
CA THR A 186 10.51 16.21 12.88
C THR A 186 10.80 16.80 11.49
N PRO A 187 9.82 17.46 10.84
CA PRO A 187 8.74 16.85 10.06
C PRO A 187 9.28 16.06 8.81
N LEU A 188 8.62 15.13 8.10
CA LEU A 188 7.20 14.78 7.82
C LEU A 188 6.50 15.69 6.74
N VAL A 189 5.71 15.17 5.76
CA VAL A 189 5.04 16.00 4.67
C VAL A 189 4.45 17.22 5.34
N VAL A 190 4.84 18.45 4.97
CA VAL A 190 4.90 19.59 5.89
C VAL A 190 3.74 19.58 6.91
N GLY A 191 4.03 19.29 8.19
CA GLY A 191 3.06 19.17 9.29
C GLY A 191 2.32 17.82 9.46
N GLY A 192 2.67 16.80 8.70
CA GLY A 192 2.06 15.46 8.66
C GLY A 192 2.84 14.39 9.43
N ARG A 193 2.76 13.12 8.99
CA ARG A 193 3.44 11.97 9.64
C ARG A 193 3.89 10.88 8.66
N PRO A 194 4.73 9.90 9.04
CA PRO A 194 5.05 8.77 8.16
C PRO A 194 3.79 7.99 7.81
N ALA A 195 3.74 7.41 6.62
CA ALA A 195 2.64 6.56 6.19
C ALA A 195 2.34 5.49 7.26
N THR A 196 1.11 5.52 7.78
CA THR A 196 0.71 4.67 8.93
C THR A 196 0.34 3.26 8.48
N GLU A 197 -0.05 3.11 7.22
CA GLU A 197 -0.34 1.86 6.53
C GLU A 197 0.43 1.77 5.19
N ASN A 198 0.60 0.57 4.63
CA ASN A 198 1.10 0.47 3.25
C ASN A 198 -0.05 0.74 2.27
N TYR A 199 0.11 1.76 1.45
CA TYR A 199 -0.84 2.11 0.39
C TYR A 199 -0.44 1.37 -0.90
N PRO A 200 -1.14 0.28 -1.31
CA PRO A 200 -0.71 -0.58 -2.42
C PRO A 200 -0.71 0.14 -3.78
N PHE A 201 -1.42 1.25 -3.87
CA PHE A 201 -1.48 2.08 -5.06
C PHE A 201 -0.32 3.09 -5.18
N MET A 202 0.57 3.23 -4.19
CA MET A 202 1.65 4.23 -4.28
C MET A 202 2.65 3.90 -5.38
N VAL A 203 3.03 4.93 -6.14
CA VAL A 203 4.01 4.84 -7.24
C VAL A 203 5.08 5.90 -7.06
N TYR A 204 6.35 5.51 -6.95
CA TYR A 204 7.48 6.44 -7.01
C TYR A 204 7.88 6.70 -8.46
N VAL A 205 7.89 7.99 -8.84
CA VAL A 205 8.08 8.48 -10.21
C VAL A 205 9.33 9.35 -10.28
N SER A 206 10.48 8.77 -9.88
CA SER A 206 11.82 9.35 -10.03
C SER A 206 11.94 10.80 -9.53
N GLY A 207 11.56 11.05 -8.27
CA GLY A 207 11.55 12.36 -7.65
C GLY A 207 10.16 13.01 -7.60
N CYS A 208 9.21 12.51 -8.40
CA CYS A 208 7.77 12.75 -8.21
C CYS A 208 7.08 11.56 -7.53
N THR A 209 5.82 11.78 -7.15
CA THR A 209 4.89 10.77 -6.65
C THR A 209 3.85 10.45 -7.73
N GLY A 210 3.15 9.33 -7.59
CA GLY A 210 2.10 8.86 -8.50
C GLY A 210 1.22 7.81 -7.86
N THR A 211 0.17 7.41 -8.58
CA THR A 211 -0.83 6.44 -8.09
C THR A 211 -1.18 5.40 -9.14
N LEU A 212 -1.20 4.12 -8.77
CA LEU A 212 -1.69 3.02 -9.60
C LEU A 212 -3.22 3.11 -9.70
N ILE A 213 -3.75 3.19 -10.92
CA ILE A 213 -5.20 3.34 -11.21
C ILE A 213 -5.77 2.14 -12.00
N LYS A 214 -4.89 1.30 -12.55
CA LYS A 214 -5.19 -0.01 -13.13
C LYS A 214 -3.93 -0.87 -12.99
N ALA A 215 -4.05 -2.19 -13.03
CA ALA A 215 -2.93 -3.12 -12.83
C ALA A 215 -1.67 -2.80 -13.68
N ASN A 216 -1.82 -2.19 -14.86
CA ASN A 216 -0.72 -1.74 -15.71
C ASN A 216 -0.77 -0.23 -16.07
N TRP A 217 -1.45 0.61 -15.29
CA TRP A 217 -1.46 2.07 -15.47
C TRP A 217 -1.35 2.84 -14.16
N ALA A 218 -0.48 3.85 -14.15
CA ALA A 218 -0.38 4.84 -13.10
C ALA A 218 -0.76 6.24 -13.59
N VAL A 219 -1.13 7.13 -12.67
CA VAL A 219 -1.30 8.57 -12.86
C VAL A 219 -0.24 9.33 -12.06
N THR A 220 0.19 10.48 -12.58
CA THR A 220 1.12 11.43 -11.95
C THR A 220 0.88 12.82 -12.58
N ALA A 221 1.68 13.83 -12.23
CA ALA A 221 1.56 15.16 -12.82
C ALA A 221 2.21 15.22 -14.21
N LYS A 222 1.74 16.14 -15.05
CA LYS A 222 2.26 16.36 -16.41
C LYS A 222 3.66 16.98 -16.39
N HIS A 223 3.92 17.88 -15.45
CA HIS A 223 5.23 18.51 -15.27
C HIS A 223 6.33 17.56 -14.77
N CYS A 224 5.97 16.42 -14.18
CA CYS A 224 6.93 15.38 -13.80
C CYS A 224 7.63 14.80 -15.04
N GLY A 225 8.88 14.35 -14.88
CA GLY A 225 9.57 13.60 -15.92
C GLY A 225 8.85 12.29 -16.29
N THR A 226 9.18 11.69 -17.42
CA THR A 226 8.74 10.34 -17.78
C THR A 226 9.92 9.39 -17.56
N PRO A 227 9.99 8.69 -16.42
CA PRO A 227 11.13 7.83 -16.11
C PRO A 227 11.08 6.54 -16.92
N ALA A 228 12.25 5.90 -17.11
CA ALA A 228 12.33 4.59 -17.75
C ALA A 228 11.58 3.50 -16.96
N SER A 229 11.51 3.62 -15.64
CA SER A 229 10.78 2.71 -14.74
C SER A 229 10.22 3.45 -13.52
N VAL A 230 9.22 2.83 -12.89
CA VAL A 230 8.61 3.30 -11.63
C VAL A 230 8.62 2.16 -10.60
N ARG A 231 8.62 2.49 -9.31
CA ARG A 231 8.39 1.51 -8.22
C ARG A 231 6.93 1.62 -7.78
N VAL A 232 6.21 0.50 -7.78
CA VAL A 232 4.78 0.42 -7.41
C VAL A 232 4.59 -0.43 -6.16
N GLY A 233 3.63 -0.08 -5.30
CA GLY A 233 3.15 -0.95 -4.21
C GLY A 233 3.93 -0.89 -2.91
N SER A 234 4.75 0.15 -2.74
CA SER A 234 5.54 0.40 -1.53
C SER A 234 5.45 1.86 -1.14
N VAL A 235 5.24 2.12 0.15
CA VAL A 235 5.47 3.44 0.77
C VAL A 235 6.96 3.75 0.93
N ASN A 236 7.87 2.80 0.71
CA ASN A 236 9.31 3.08 0.65
C ASN A 236 9.76 3.24 -0.81
N ARG A 237 10.37 4.38 -1.17
CA ARG A 237 10.81 4.65 -2.55
C ARG A 237 12.07 3.88 -2.96
N THR A 238 12.88 3.43 -2.00
CA THR A 238 14.14 2.70 -2.27
C THR A 238 14.00 1.18 -2.13
N SER A 239 13.01 0.67 -1.38
CA SER A 239 12.82 -0.77 -1.14
C SER A 239 11.36 -1.22 -1.19
N GLY A 240 11.13 -2.54 -1.26
CA GLY A 240 9.79 -3.12 -1.41
C GLY A 240 9.13 -2.81 -2.76
N GLY A 241 7.89 -3.24 -2.95
CA GLY A 241 7.16 -2.99 -4.20
C GLY A 241 7.75 -3.74 -5.41
N THR A 242 7.26 -3.41 -6.60
CA THR A 242 7.78 -3.90 -7.89
C THR A 242 8.33 -2.74 -8.71
N VAL A 243 9.55 -2.86 -9.23
CA VAL A 243 10.08 -1.93 -10.23
C VAL A 243 9.67 -2.41 -11.61
N VAL A 244 8.94 -1.57 -12.35
CA VAL A 244 8.38 -1.91 -13.67
C VAL A 244 8.67 -0.80 -14.67
N ARG A 245 9.05 -1.19 -15.89
CA ARG A 245 9.40 -0.26 -16.98
C ARG A 245 8.15 0.48 -17.47
N VAL A 246 8.29 1.76 -17.78
CA VAL A 246 7.25 2.55 -18.47
C VAL A 246 7.34 2.29 -19.97
N THR A 247 6.20 2.06 -20.62
CA THR A 247 6.10 1.84 -22.09
C THR A 247 5.56 3.04 -22.84
N ARG A 248 4.66 3.81 -22.22
CA ARG A 248 3.96 4.95 -22.84
C ARG A 248 3.62 5.96 -21.76
N ALA A 249 3.68 7.24 -22.13
CA ALA A 249 3.12 8.33 -21.34
C ALA A 249 2.02 9.02 -22.16
N VAL A 250 0.95 9.46 -21.49
CA VAL A 250 -0.17 10.19 -22.10
C VAL A 250 -0.51 11.40 -21.23
N ASN A 251 -0.23 12.60 -21.75
CA ASN A 251 -0.56 13.84 -21.05
C ASN A 251 -2.05 14.17 -21.23
N HIS A 252 -2.69 14.69 -20.19
CA HIS A 252 -3.98 15.36 -20.34
C HIS A 252 -3.77 16.62 -21.21
N PRO A 253 -4.69 16.92 -22.15
CA PRO A 253 -4.58 18.12 -22.98
C PRO A 253 -4.54 19.39 -22.13
N SER A 254 -5.48 19.53 -21.19
CA SER A 254 -5.81 20.83 -20.57
C SER A 254 -5.35 21.05 -19.13
N ILE A 255 -4.89 20.01 -18.42
CA ILE A 255 -4.46 20.12 -17.00
C ILE A 255 -3.14 19.38 -16.75
N ASP A 256 -2.58 19.56 -15.56
CA ASP A 256 -1.31 19.00 -15.12
C ASP A 256 -1.40 17.52 -14.69
N VAL A 257 -2.04 16.68 -15.51
CA VAL A 257 -2.19 15.24 -15.27
C VAL A 257 -1.56 14.43 -16.40
N LYS A 258 -0.91 13.32 -16.06
CA LYS A 258 -0.28 12.39 -17.00
C LYS A 258 -0.48 10.95 -16.57
N LEU A 259 -0.80 10.10 -17.53
CA LEU A 259 -0.90 8.65 -17.36
C LEU A 259 0.39 7.98 -17.83
N LEU A 260 0.83 6.95 -17.10
CA LEU A 260 1.99 6.12 -17.42
C LEU A 260 1.52 4.67 -17.60
N GLN A 261 1.72 4.12 -18.79
CA GLN A 261 1.48 2.71 -19.07
C GLN A 261 2.71 1.89 -18.65
N LEU A 262 2.47 0.80 -17.92
CA LEU A 262 3.49 -0.08 -17.39
C LEU A 262 3.71 -1.26 -18.37
N ALA A 263 4.95 -1.75 -18.45
CA ALA A 263 5.33 -2.84 -19.36
C ALA A 263 4.67 -4.18 -19.02
N SER A 264 4.27 -4.36 -17.76
CA SER A 264 3.55 -5.51 -17.26
C SER A 264 2.52 -5.06 -16.21
N SER A 265 1.49 -5.87 -16.00
CA SER A 265 0.61 -5.71 -14.85
C SER A 265 1.35 -6.03 -13.56
N VAL A 266 1.10 -5.26 -12.50
CA VAL A 266 1.52 -5.57 -11.13
C VAL A 266 0.39 -6.21 -10.33
N SER A 267 0.73 -6.89 -9.24
CA SER A 267 -0.24 -7.57 -8.35
C SER A 267 -0.86 -6.68 -7.27
N TYR A 268 -0.48 -5.40 -7.20
CA TYR A 268 -0.99 -4.47 -6.20
C TYR A 268 -2.37 -3.94 -6.56
N ALA A 269 -3.22 -3.75 -5.55
CA ALA A 269 -4.54 -3.14 -5.71
C ALA A 269 -4.40 -1.68 -6.19
N PRO A 270 -4.96 -1.31 -7.35
CA PRO A 270 -5.04 0.09 -7.77
C PRO A 270 -6.00 0.88 -6.87
N ALA A 271 -5.82 2.19 -6.80
CA ALA A 271 -6.80 3.07 -6.18
C ALA A 271 -8.02 3.20 -7.10
N PRO A 272 -9.24 2.85 -6.65
CA PRO A 272 -10.45 3.22 -7.36
C PRO A 272 -10.54 4.76 -7.45
N ILE A 273 -10.95 5.26 -8.61
CA ILE A 273 -11.36 6.66 -8.77
C ILE A 273 -12.88 6.68 -8.61
N PRO A 274 -13.48 7.56 -7.79
CA PRO A 274 -14.93 7.65 -7.65
C PRO A 274 -15.56 8.45 -8.81
N THR A 275 -16.89 8.55 -8.82
CA THR A 275 -17.63 9.42 -9.75
C THR A 275 -17.65 10.89 -9.33
N THR A 276 -17.33 11.20 -8.08
CA THR A 276 -17.27 12.57 -7.52
C THR A 276 -16.06 12.73 -6.61
N SER A 277 -15.38 13.87 -6.67
CA SER A 277 -14.30 14.24 -5.73
C SER A 277 -14.83 14.55 -4.33
N GLY A 278 -15.94 15.29 -4.25
CA GLY A 278 -16.66 15.59 -3.01
C GLY A 278 -17.00 17.07 -2.91
N ALA A 279 -17.85 17.43 -1.95
CA ALA A 279 -18.13 18.83 -1.66
C ALA A 279 -16.98 19.49 -0.88
N VAL A 280 -16.95 20.82 -0.84
CA VAL A 280 -16.13 21.59 0.11
C VAL A 280 -16.35 21.05 1.53
N GLY A 281 -15.27 20.89 2.29
CA GLY A 281 -15.27 20.26 3.62
C GLY A 281 -15.10 18.73 3.61
N THR A 282 -15.13 18.05 2.45
CA THR A 282 -14.84 16.61 2.37
C THR A 282 -13.46 16.32 2.97
N ALA A 283 -13.40 15.42 3.94
CA ALA A 283 -12.15 14.97 4.55
C ALA A 283 -11.35 14.10 3.57
N THR A 284 -10.05 14.37 3.46
CA THR A 284 -9.13 13.75 2.50
C THR A 284 -7.76 13.52 3.13
N ARG A 285 -6.94 12.70 2.49
CA ARG A 285 -5.54 12.47 2.88
C ARG A 285 -4.67 12.63 1.65
N ILE A 286 -3.55 13.34 1.80
CA ILE A 286 -2.50 13.43 0.78
C ILE A 286 -1.31 12.58 1.21
N ILE A 287 -0.61 11.95 0.25
CA ILE A 287 0.47 11.00 0.54
C ILE A 287 1.60 11.19 -0.49
N GLY A 288 2.86 11.24 -0.04
CA GLY A 288 3.99 11.40 -0.96
C GLY A 288 5.38 11.40 -0.32
N TRP A 289 6.40 11.54 -1.17
CA TRP A 289 7.82 11.61 -0.80
C TRP A 289 8.41 13.02 -0.99
N GLY A 290 7.57 14.06 -0.93
CA GLY A 290 8.03 15.44 -1.04
C GLY A 290 8.89 15.90 0.13
N GLN A 291 9.52 17.07 -0.05
CA GLN A 291 10.23 17.76 1.02
C GLN A 291 9.30 18.03 2.20
N THR A 292 9.84 17.87 3.40
CA THR A 292 9.08 17.90 4.65
C THR A 292 9.16 19.24 5.38
N CYS A 293 9.91 20.17 4.81
CA CYS A 293 10.07 21.55 5.24
C CYS A 293 9.65 22.47 4.09
N ALA A 294 9.22 23.69 4.43
CA ALA A 294 8.54 24.57 3.49
C ALA A 294 9.44 25.23 2.41
N PRO A 295 10.68 25.69 2.70
CA PRO A 295 11.52 26.33 1.69
C PRO A 295 12.02 25.35 0.63
N ARG A 296 12.17 25.79 -0.62
CA ARG A 296 12.70 24.93 -1.69
C ARG A 296 14.13 24.48 -1.42
N GLY A 297 14.36 23.17 -1.28
CA GLY A 297 15.69 22.59 -1.13
C GLY A 297 16.18 22.52 0.32
N CYS A 298 15.30 22.76 1.29
CA CYS A 298 15.61 22.77 2.72
C CYS A 298 16.04 21.41 3.31
N GLY A 299 15.77 20.30 2.62
CA GLY A 299 16.07 18.97 3.15
C GLY A 299 16.00 17.85 2.11
N SER A 300 16.48 16.67 2.52
CA SER A 300 16.41 15.47 1.68
C SER A 300 15.00 14.90 1.67
N ALA A 301 14.52 14.51 0.48
CA ALA A 301 13.26 13.80 0.33
C ALA A 301 13.26 12.48 1.14
N PRO A 302 12.24 12.19 1.95
CA PRO A 302 12.20 11.04 2.85
C PRO A 302 12.20 9.72 2.07
N SER A 303 12.74 8.65 2.65
CA SER A 303 12.75 7.31 2.04
C SER A 303 11.39 6.60 2.16
N VAL A 304 10.67 6.84 3.25
CA VAL A 304 9.28 6.41 3.49
C VAL A 304 8.36 7.59 3.17
N ALA A 305 7.23 7.31 2.53
CA ALA A 305 6.23 8.32 2.21
C ALA A 305 5.62 8.85 3.51
N ASN A 306 5.23 10.12 3.51
CA ASN A 306 4.44 10.71 4.57
C ASN A 306 3.00 10.90 4.13
N GLU A 307 2.10 10.98 5.09
CA GLU A 307 0.68 11.27 4.95
C GLU A 307 0.31 12.53 5.73
N LEU A 308 -0.66 13.29 5.21
CA LEU A 308 -1.30 14.40 5.90
C LEU A 308 -2.80 14.35 5.69
N ASP A 309 -3.56 14.37 6.79
CA ASP A 309 -5.01 14.52 6.78
C ASP A 309 -5.37 16.01 6.54
N THR A 310 -6.29 16.25 5.61
CA THR A 310 -6.68 17.59 5.10
C THR A 310 -8.11 17.53 4.53
N SER A 311 -8.56 18.55 3.81
CA SER A 311 -9.91 18.62 3.23
C SER A 311 -9.97 19.36 1.90
N ILE A 312 -11.04 19.16 1.15
CA ILE A 312 -11.39 20.02 0.01
C ILE A 312 -11.83 21.38 0.55
N VAL A 313 -11.36 22.47 -0.06
CA VAL A 313 -11.80 23.85 0.22
C VAL A 313 -12.34 24.50 -1.05
N ALA A 314 -13.03 25.65 -0.91
CA ALA A 314 -13.58 26.36 -2.06
C ALA A 314 -12.48 26.83 -3.02
N ASP A 315 -12.77 26.74 -4.33
CA ASP A 315 -11.82 27.03 -5.41
C ASP A 315 -11.24 28.44 -5.34
N ASN A 316 -12.01 29.41 -4.86
CA ASN A 316 -11.55 30.79 -4.67
C ASN A 316 -10.40 30.96 -3.66
N ARG A 317 -10.05 29.91 -2.90
CA ARG A 317 -8.85 29.87 -2.06
C ARG A 317 -7.57 29.46 -2.82
N CYS A 318 -7.69 29.08 -4.09
CA CYS A 318 -6.58 28.74 -4.98
C CYS A 318 -6.59 29.69 -6.20
N GLY A 319 -5.64 30.62 -6.26
CA GLY A 319 -5.45 31.51 -7.41
C GLY A 319 -5.06 30.73 -8.67
N GLY A 320 -5.71 31.06 -9.80
CA GLY A 320 -5.43 30.40 -11.09
C GLY A 320 -5.84 28.93 -11.17
N ILE A 321 -6.82 28.51 -10.37
CA ILE A 321 -7.44 27.18 -10.46
C ILE A 321 -8.40 27.09 -11.65
N ASN A 322 -8.39 25.94 -12.33
CA ASN A 322 -9.41 25.57 -13.30
C ASN A 322 -10.51 24.75 -12.60
N ALA A 323 -11.51 25.43 -12.04
CA ALA A 323 -12.61 24.83 -11.25
C ALA A 323 -13.42 23.72 -11.98
N THR A 324 -13.28 23.56 -13.30
CA THR A 324 -13.89 22.46 -14.06
C THR A 324 -13.13 21.13 -13.89
N TYR A 325 -11.82 21.20 -13.65
CA TYR A 325 -10.90 20.05 -13.76
C TYR A 325 -9.87 19.97 -12.62
N GLU A 326 -9.94 20.85 -11.62
CA GLU A 326 -8.98 20.94 -10.52
C GLU A 326 -9.68 21.13 -9.17
N ILE A 327 -9.08 20.60 -8.10
CA ILE A 327 -9.55 20.68 -6.72
C ILE A 327 -8.63 21.63 -5.94
N CYS A 328 -9.20 22.54 -5.16
CA CYS A 328 -8.45 23.28 -4.13
C CYS A 328 -8.43 22.50 -2.81
N THR A 329 -7.23 22.15 -2.33
CA THR A 329 -7.02 21.30 -1.15
C THR A 329 -6.40 22.09 -0.01
N ASN A 330 -6.95 21.94 1.19
CA ASN A 330 -6.63 22.78 2.32
C ASN A 330 -5.16 22.72 2.73
N ASN A 331 -4.68 23.87 3.16
CA ASN A 331 -3.42 24.03 3.86
C ASN A 331 -3.72 24.02 5.36
N THR A 332 -3.63 22.83 5.96
CA THR A 332 -4.03 22.60 7.35
C THR A 332 -3.22 23.51 8.27
N ASN A 333 -3.90 24.14 9.23
CA ASN A 333 -3.33 25.11 10.19
C ASN A 333 -2.59 26.31 9.57
N GLY A 334 -2.73 26.57 8.27
CA GLY A 334 -2.03 27.66 7.57
C GLY A 334 -0.53 27.43 7.34
N ASN A 335 -0.03 26.23 7.61
CA ASN A 335 1.41 25.91 7.54
C ASN A 335 1.73 24.47 7.08
N SER A 336 0.72 23.66 6.77
CA SER A 336 0.88 22.23 6.46
C SER A 336 0.32 21.87 5.07
N GLY A 337 1.02 21.05 4.29
CA GLY A 337 0.62 20.73 2.92
C GLY A 337 1.66 19.99 2.07
N ALA A 338 1.31 19.75 0.80
CA ALA A 338 2.20 19.14 -0.19
C ALA A 338 3.36 20.08 -0.56
N CYS A 339 4.50 19.48 -0.91
CA CYS A 339 5.70 20.19 -1.33
C CYS A 339 6.42 19.50 -2.50
N TYR A 340 7.57 20.05 -2.90
CA TYR A 340 8.42 19.54 -3.98
C TYR A 340 8.71 18.03 -3.82
N GLY A 341 8.17 17.24 -4.74
CA GLY A 341 8.27 15.78 -4.80
C GLY A 341 6.96 15.04 -4.50
N ASP A 342 5.98 15.70 -3.87
CA ASP A 342 4.60 15.20 -3.77
C ASP A 342 3.83 15.37 -5.09
N SER A 343 4.36 16.12 -6.04
CA SER A 343 3.85 16.28 -7.42
C SER A 343 3.41 14.95 -8.03
N GLY A 344 2.17 14.92 -8.54
CA GLY A 344 1.50 13.74 -9.07
C GLY A 344 0.97 12.74 -8.04
N GLY A 345 1.25 12.96 -6.75
CA GLY A 345 0.85 12.09 -5.66
C GLY A 345 -0.66 12.09 -5.38
N PRO A 346 -1.16 11.05 -4.70
CA PRO A 346 -2.58 10.89 -4.41
C PRO A 346 -3.09 11.91 -3.39
N GLN A 347 -4.23 12.51 -3.72
CA GLN A 347 -5.24 12.91 -2.74
C GLN A 347 -6.36 11.85 -2.74
N VAL A 348 -6.60 11.22 -1.59
CA VAL A 348 -7.63 10.19 -1.41
C VAL A 348 -8.70 10.61 -0.41
N ARG A 349 -9.92 10.08 -0.57
CA ARG A 349 -10.98 10.10 0.46
C ARG A 349 -11.41 8.67 0.78
N ARG A 350 -12.07 8.43 1.93
CA ARG A 350 -12.73 7.14 2.16
C ARG A 350 -14.13 7.12 1.53
N VAL A 351 -14.43 6.07 0.79
CA VAL A 351 -15.78 5.71 0.33
C VAL A 351 -16.01 4.27 0.77
N ASN A 352 -17.07 4.02 1.55
CA ASN A 352 -17.37 2.68 2.11
C ASN A 352 -16.16 2.00 2.78
N GLY A 353 -15.34 2.79 3.50
CA GLY A 353 -14.11 2.33 4.14
C GLY A 353 -12.87 2.27 3.24
N VAL A 354 -13.03 2.27 1.91
CA VAL A 354 -11.93 2.12 0.92
C VAL A 354 -11.36 3.48 0.51
N TRP A 355 -10.04 3.58 0.43
CA TRP A 355 -9.35 4.75 -0.11
C TRP A 355 -9.59 4.89 -1.62
N ASN A 356 -10.25 5.99 -1.99
CA ASN A 356 -10.63 6.34 -3.34
C ASN A 356 -9.84 7.59 -3.79
N LEU A 357 -9.17 7.52 -4.94
CA LEU A 357 -8.33 8.57 -5.50
C LEU A 357 -9.17 9.67 -6.16
N ILE A 358 -9.14 10.86 -5.59
CA ILE A 358 -9.88 12.03 -6.10
C ILE A 358 -9.00 13.07 -6.79
N GLY A 359 -7.73 13.17 -6.40
CA GLY A 359 -6.84 14.23 -6.89
C GLY A 359 -5.41 13.74 -7.15
N ALA A 360 -4.73 14.41 -8.07
CA ALA A 360 -3.29 14.28 -8.29
C ALA A 360 -2.59 15.63 -8.05
N THR A 361 -1.59 15.69 -7.16
CA THR A 361 -0.92 16.94 -6.75
C THR A 361 -0.32 17.70 -7.94
N SER A 362 -0.62 19.00 -8.08
CA SER A 362 -0.02 19.85 -9.13
C SER A 362 0.89 20.94 -8.56
N ARG A 363 0.34 21.96 -7.87
CA ARG A 363 1.04 23.22 -7.55
C ARG A 363 0.47 23.92 -6.32
N SER A 364 1.18 24.93 -5.80
CA SER A 364 0.66 25.83 -4.76
C SER A 364 -0.45 26.74 -5.33
N GLY A 365 -1.47 27.04 -4.53
CA GLY A 365 -2.60 27.90 -4.92
C GLY A 365 -2.33 29.40 -4.80
N ASN A 366 -1.10 29.81 -4.49
CA ASN A 366 -0.64 31.20 -4.44
C ASN A 366 0.58 31.47 -5.34
N ASN A 367 1.05 30.47 -6.10
CA ASN A 367 2.29 30.49 -6.88
C ASN A 367 3.56 30.80 -6.05
N ASP A 368 3.53 30.64 -4.73
CA ASP A 368 4.71 30.79 -3.87
C ASP A 368 5.68 29.61 -4.10
N SER A 369 6.98 29.92 -4.02
CA SER A 369 8.09 28.95 -4.04
C SER A 369 8.31 28.28 -2.68
N THR A 370 7.71 28.83 -1.62
CA THR A 370 7.62 28.24 -0.30
C THR A 370 6.37 27.36 -0.26
N CYS A 371 6.55 26.08 0.06
CA CYS A 371 5.44 25.14 0.19
C CYS A 371 4.56 25.47 1.41
N ALA A 372 3.32 25.01 1.39
CA ALA A 372 2.41 25.06 2.54
C ALA A 372 2.15 26.46 3.15
N THR A 373 2.30 27.53 2.35
CA THR A 373 1.90 28.91 2.70
C THR A 373 0.47 29.26 2.26
N ALA A 374 -0.15 28.40 1.45
CA ALA A 374 -1.54 28.49 0.99
C ALA A 374 -2.06 27.10 0.59
N PRO A 375 -3.39 26.93 0.41
CA PRO A 375 -3.98 25.74 -0.22
C PRO A 375 -3.30 25.35 -1.53
N SER A 376 -3.34 24.08 -1.89
CA SER A 376 -2.68 23.55 -3.08
C SER A 376 -3.68 23.00 -4.09
N ILE A 377 -3.33 23.11 -5.38
CA ILE A 377 -4.16 22.70 -6.52
C ILE A 377 -3.81 21.26 -6.92
N TYR A 378 -4.84 20.45 -7.11
CA TYR A 378 -4.78 19.05 -7.56
C TYR A 378 -5.61 18.90 -8.83
N GLY A 379 -5.23 18.02 -9.77
CA GLY A 379 -6.11 17.67 -10.88
C GLY A 379 -7.26 16.77 -10.41
N ASP A 380 -8.51 17.17 -10.63
CA ASP A 380 -9.72 16.42 -10.23
C ASP A 380 -9.89 15.17 -11.12
N LEU A 381 -9.51 14.00 -10.61
CA LEU A 381 -9.55 12.77 -11.41
C LEU A 381 -10.98 12.24 -11.69
N PRO A 382 -11.97 12.40 -10.80
CA PRO A 382 -13.38 12.18 -11.11
C PRO A 382 -13.89 13.02 -12.29
N SER A 383 -13.56 14.31 -12.38
CA SER A 383 -13.99 15.20 -13.48
C SER A 383 -13.47 14.72 -14.85
N ILE A 384 -12.23 14.24 -14.91
CA ILE A 384 -11.61 13.70 -16.12
C ILE A 384 -11.74 12.17 -16.25
N ARG A 385 -12.59 11.52 -15.42
CA ARG A 385 -12.73 10.05 -15.37
C ARG A 385 -13.00 9.44 -16.73
N THR A 386 -13.84 10.08 -17.56
CA THR A 386 -14.15 9.62 -18.94
C THR A 386 -12.92 9.61 -19.84
N TRP A 387 -12.05 10.62 -19.74
CA TRP A 387 -10.78 10.64 -20.47
C TRP A 387 -9.84 9.54 -19.98
N ILE A 388 -9.68 9.38 -18.65
CA ILE A 388 -8.85 8.32 -18.06
C ILE A 388 -9.33 6.94 -18.56
N ASN A 389 -10.64 6.68 -18.45
CA ASN A 389 -11.28 5.44 -18.84
C ASN A 389 -11.02 5.08 -20.32
N THR A 390 -11.05 6.08 -21.19
CA THR A 390 -10.72 5.97 -22.62
C THR A 390 -9.24 5.61 -22.84
N GLN A 391 -8.30 6.24 -22.12
CA GLN A 391 -6.87 5.97 -22.30
C GLN A 391 -6.45 4.60 -21.75
N VAL A 392 -7.02 4.16 -20.62
CA VAL A 392 -6.64 2.90 -19.95
C VAL A 392 -7.46 1.69 -20.40
N GLY A 393 -8.51 1.89 -21.20
CA GLY A 393 -9.42 0.83 -21.66
C GLY A 393 -10.23 0.20 -20.53
N GLY A 394 -10.94 1.01 -19.75
CA GLY A 394 -11.73 0.57 -18.60
C GLY A 394 -10.98 0.69 -17.26
N LEU A 395 -11.47 1.52 -16.36
CA LEU A 395 -11.05 1.60 -14.95
C LEU A 395 -11.68 0.48 -14.10
N PRO A 396 -11.11 0.14 -12.93
CA PRO A 396 -11.80 -0.66 -11.92
C PRO A 396 -13.14 -0.03 -11.49
N ALA A 397 -14.04 -0.86 -10.96
CA ALA A 397 -15.21 -0.39 -10.23
C ALA A 397 -14.77 0.48 -9.03
N ALA A 398 -15.59 1.48 -8.69
CA ALA A 398 -15.31 2.46 -7.65
C ALA A 398 -15.78 1.99 -6.26
#